data_AF-A0A147EYV3-F1
#
_entry.id   AF-A0A147EYV3-F1
#
_cell.length_a   1.000
_cell.length_b   1.000
_cell.length_c   1.000
_cell.angle_alpha   90.00
_cell.angle_beta   90.00
_cell.angle_gamma   90.00
#
_symmetry.space_group_name_H-M   'P 1'
#
loop_
_entity.id
_entity.type
_entity.pdbx_description
1 polymer ?
#
loop_
_entity_poly.entity_id
_entity_poly.type
_entity_poly.pdbx_seq_one_letter_code
_entity_poly.pdbx_strand_id
1 'polypeptide(L)'
;MYAVREGDIFTIAIDDRQVYVGHVICEYLHAWFVVVFDESRTASETRASPTHALASRPLFGAIVFDARFRPGMWELIGHSDSQPERFAPAYRMGDPRAGGMKILNFRGTKMREATPEESDVFPRRTFNSPLVLENAVRAHAGLERWLPTFDDLLVRNQPKSVDVFGTL
;
A
#
# COMPACT_ATOMS: atom_id res chain seq x y z
N MET A 1 -16.69 13.87 10.77
CA MET A 1 -15.33 13.62 10.24
C MET A 1 -15.15 12.12 10.24
N TYR A 2 -15.05 11.48 9.07
CA TYR A 2 -14.88 10.02 9.00
C TYR A 2 -13.45 9.67 9.37
N ALA A 3 -13.28 8.80 10.37
CA ALA A 3 -11.99 8.22 10.71
C ALA A 3 -11.73 7.04 9.77
N VAL A 4 -10.56 7.02 9.14
CA VAL A 4 -10.11 5.89 8.30
C VAL A 4 -9.99 4.64 9.18
N ARG A 5 -10.37 3.48 8.64
CA ARG A 5 -10.18 2.19 9.28
C ARG A 5 -9.79 1.10 8.28
N GLU A 6 -9.27 0.00 8.79
CA GLU A 6 -9.04 -1.21 8.00
C GLU A 6 -10.31 -1.63 7.27
N GLY A 7 -10.18 -1.99 6.00
CA GLY A 7 -11.29 -2.39 5.13
C GLY A 7 -11.93 -1.27 4.32
N ASP A 8 -11.64 0.00 4.62
CA ASP A 8 -12.21 1.11 3.86
C ASP A 8 -11.69 1.18 2.42
N ILE A 9 -12.61 1.41 1.49
CA ILE A 9 -12.32 1.55 0.06
C ILE A 9 -12.31 3.04 -0.26
N PHE A 10 -11.27 3.48 -0.96
CA PHE A 10 -11.08 4.88 -1.31
C PHE A 10 -10.75 5.08 -2.77
N THR A 11 -10.83 6.33 -3.22
CA THR A 11 -10.44 6.72 -4.59
C THR A 11 -9.23 7.65 -4.58
N ILE A 12 -8.43 7.54 -5.63
CA ILE A 12 -7.38 8.50 -5.99
C ILE A 12 -7.75 9.07 -7.35
N ALA A 13 -8.08 10.36 -7.42
CA ALA A 13 -8.32 11.04 -8.68
C ALA A 13 -7.01 11.25 -9.45
N ILE A 14 -7.01 10.90 -10.73
CA ILE A 14 -5.87 11.13 -11.64
C ILE A 14 -6.13 12.26 -12.63
N ASP A 15 -7.40 12.57 -12.89
CA ASP A 15 -7.87 13.75 -13.60
C ASP A 15 -9.34 14.02 -13.21
N ASP A 16 -10.02 14.91 -13.92
CA ASP A 16 -11.41 15.30 -13.66
C ASP A 16 -12.44 14.18 -13.95
N ARG A 17 -12.02 13.07 -14.59
CA ARG A 17 -12.90 12.02 -15.10
C ARG A 17 -12.62 10.66 -14.48
N GLN A 18 -11.35 10.35 -14.21
CA GLN A 18 -10.90 9.02 -13.82
C GLN A 18 -10.34 9.00 -12.41
N VAL A 19 -10.65 7.90 -11.74
CA VAL A 19 -10.12 7.56 -10.43
C VAL A 19 -9.56 6.14 -10.44
N TYR A 20 -8.53 5.91 -9.64
CA TYR A 20 -8.10 4.58 -9.23
C TYR A 20 -8.72 4.22 -7.89
N VAL A 21 -8.92 2.92 -7.67
CA VAL A 21 -9.47 2.41 -6.40
C VAL A 21 -8.34 1.92 -5.52
N GLY A 22 -8.38 2.36 -4.26
CA GLY A 22 -7.54 1.85 -3.21
C GLY A 22 -8.34 1.19 -2.09
N HIS A 23 -7.65 0.39 -1.28
CA HIS A 23 -8.19 -0.30 -0.13
C HIS A 23 -7.25 -0.16 1.05
N VAL A 24 -7.81 0.17 2.21
CA VAL A 24 -7.07 0.24 3.47
C VAL A 24 -6.94 -1.17 4.03
N ILE A 25 -5.71 -1.66 4.12
CA ILE A 25 -5.44 -3.07 4.43
C ILE A 25 -5.22 -3.25 5.93
N CYS A 26 -4.25 -2.55 6.51
CA CYS A 26 -3.94 -2.69 7.93
C CYS A 26 -3.29 -1.46 8.53
N GLU A 27 -3.41 -1.30 9.84
CA GLU A 27 -2.81 -0.20 10.59
C GLU A 27 -1.42 -0.57 11.15
N TYR A 28 -0.50 0.39 11.14
CA TYR A 28 0.74 0.36 11.90
C TYR A 28 1.05 1.75 12.47
N LEU A 29 1.08 1.89 13.80
CA LEU A 29 1.40 3.13 14.51
C LEU A 29 0.64 4.37 13.96
N HIS A 30 -0.69 4.28 13.81
CA HIS A 30 -1.55 5.35 13.28
C HIS A 30 -1.32 5.72 11.80
N ALA A 31 -0.54 4.91 11.08
CA ALA A 31 -0.46 4.94 9.63
C ALA A 31 -1.15 3.71 9.04
N TRP A 32 -1.54 3.83 7.78
CA TRP A 32 -2.34 2.83 7.07
C TRP A 32 -1.52 2.26 5.93
N PHE A 33 -1.37 0.94 5.88
CA PHE A 33 -0.96 0.29 4.65
C PHE A 33 -2.15 0.22 3.71
N VAL A 34 -2.01 0.86 2.56
CA VAL A 34 -3.04 0.92 1.53
C VAL A 34 -2.55 0.22 0.27
N VAL A 35 -3.47 -0.39 -0.46
CA VAL A 35 -3.21 -1.02 -1.76
C VAL A 35 -4.07 -0.36 -2.83
N VAL A 36 -3.48 0.01 -3.95
CA VAL A 36 -4.17 0.54 -5.13
C VAL A 36 -4.22 -0.53 -6.21
N PHE A 37 -5.37 -0.69 -6.86
CA PHE A 37 -5.62 -1.72 -7.88
C PHE A 37 -5.54 -1.17 -9.30
N ASP A 38 -5.11 -2.00 -10.24
CA ASP A 38 -4.84 -1.67 -11.64
C ASP A 38 -6.13 -1.62 -12.47
N GLU A 39 -7.02 -0.70 -12.10
CA GLU A 39 -8.25 -0.41 -12.83
C GLU A 39 -8.64 1.05 -12.62
N SER A 40 -8.72 1.82 -13.70
CA SER A 40 -9.27 3.17 -13.68
C SER A 40 -10.74 3.16 -14.10
N ARG A 41 -11.56 3.95 -13.41
CA ARG A 41 -12.99 4.08 -13.67
C ARG A 41 -13.45 5.51 -13.45
N THR A 42 -14.66 5.84 -13.87
CA THR A 42 -15.26 7.12 -13.49
C THR A 42 -15.67 7.11 -12.01
N ALA A 43 -15.66 8.28 -11.37
CA ALA A 43 -16.09 8.41 -9.98
C ALA A 43 -17.53 7.91 -9.74
N SER A 44 -18.43 8.04 -10.72
CA SER A 44 -19.80 7.52 -10.66
C SER A 44 -19.85 5.99 -10.67
N GLU A 45 -19.08 5.35 -11.55
CA GLU A 45 -19.03 3.88 -11.63
C GLU A 45 -18.46 3.28 -10.34
N THR A 46 -17.40 3.89 -9.80
CA THR A 46 -16.77 3.38 -8.59
C THR A 46 -17.69 3.50 -7.37
N ARG A 47 -18.47 4.60 -7.24
CA ARG A 47 -19.47 4.70 -6.17
C ARG A 47 -20.60 3.68 -6.32
N ALA A 48 -20.99 3.35 -7.56
CA ALA A 48 -22.04 2.35 -7.81
C ALA A 48 -21.57 0.93 -7.49
N SER A 49 -20.28 0.62 -7.65
CA SER A 49 -19.70 -0.69 -7.34
C SER A 49 -18.29 -0.57 -6.73
N PRO A 50 -18.17 -0.19 -5.43
CA PRO A 50 -16.88 0.11 -4.81
C PRO A 50 -15.91 -1.07 -4.78
N THR A 51 -16.43 -2.29 -4.71
CA THR A 51 -15.63 -3.51 -4.57
C THR A 51 -15.13 -4.08 -5.88
N HIS A 52 -15.62 -3.60 -7.04
CA HIS A 52 -15.30 -4.19 -8.35
C HIS A 52 -13.79 -4.24 -8.61
N ALA A 53 -13.11 -3.12 -8.38
CA ALA A 53 -11.67 -3.00 -8.64
C ALA A 53 -10.80 -3.86 -7.71
N LEU A 54 -11.34 -4.38 -6.60
CA LEU A 54 -10.61 -5.28 -5.71
C LEU A 54 -10.34 -6.66 -6.34
N ALA A 55 -11.07 -7.00 -7.41
CA ALA A 55 -10.81 -8.20 -8.22
C ALA A 55 -9.68 -7.99 -9.25
N SER A 56 -9.30 -6.74 -9.51
CA SER A 56 -8.24 -6.38 -10.45
C SER A 56 -6.85 -6.62 -9.84
N ARG A 57 -5.81 -6.49 -10.67
CA ARG A 57 -4.43 -6.73 -10.22
C ARG A 57 -4.02 -5.67 -9.18
N PRO A 58 -3.48 -6.05 -8.00
CA PRO A 58 -2.92 -5.07 -7.07
C PRO A 58 -1.66 -4.44 -7.69
N LEU A 59 -1.60 -3.12 -7.69
CA LEU A 59 -0.56 -2.35 -8.37
C LEU A 59 0.46 -1.80 -7.37
N PHE A 60 0.00 -0.95 -6.46
CA PHE A 60 0.85 -0.25 -5.49
C PHE A 60 0.46 -0.55 -4.05
N GLY A 61 1.44 -0.64 -3.16
CA GLY A 61 1.30 -0.82 -1.72
C GLY A 61 2.17 0.19 -0.99
N ALA A 62 1.58 0.95 -0.05
CA ALA A 62 2.32 1.97 0.70
C ALA A 62 1.77 2.16 2.11
N ILE A 63 2.65 2.38 3.09
CA ILE A 63 2.25 2.92 4.39
C ILE A 63 2.12 4.44 4.27
N VAL A 64 0.94 4.98 4.59
CA VAL A 64 0.64 6.42 4.52
C VAL A 64 -0.09 6.91 5.77
N PHE A 65 0.10 8.17 6.13
CA PHE A 65 -0.76 8.84 7.10
C PHE A 65 -2.06 9.33 6.44
N ASP A 66 -3.05 9.71 7.25
CA ASP A 66 -4.41 10.04 6.82
C ASP A 66 -4.58 11.44 6.19
N ALA A 67 -3.49 12.11 5.81
CA ALA A 67 -3.47 13.49 5.34
C ALA A 67 -4.31 13.75 4.09
N ARG A 68 -4.55 12.74 3.23
CA ARG A 68 -5.44 12.85 2.06
C ARG A 68 -6.88 12.45 2.33
N PHE A 69 -7.12 11.65 3.37
CA PHE A 69 -8.47 11.24 3.75
C PHE A 69 -9.21 12.34 4.51
N ARG A 70 -8.56 12.98 5.50
CA ARG A 70 -9.19 14.04 6.33
C ARG A 70 -9.82 15.19 5.52
N PRO A 71 -9.17 15.74 4.48
CA PRO A 71 -9.77 16.78 3.65
C PRO A 71 -10.71 16.24 2.55
N GLY A 72 -10.91 14.92 2.45
CA GLY A 72 -11.74 14.29 1.42
C GLY A 72 -11.11 14.26 0.03
N MET A 73 -9.79 14.43 -0.08
CA MET A 73 -9.08 14.31 -1.36
C MET A 73 -9.03 12.86 -1.83
N TRP A 74 -8.86 11.93 -0.89
CA TRP A 74 -9.15 10.52 -1.11
C TRP A 74 -10.53 10.24 -0.52
N GLU A 75 -11.51 10.08 -1.39
CA GLU A 75 -12.90 9.88 -0.98
C GLU A 75 -13.11 8.44 -0.53
N LEU A 76 -13.67 8.24 0.66
CA LEU A 76 -14.11 6.93 1.12
C LEU A 76 -15.45 6.60 0.46
N ILE A 77 -15.49 5.51 -0.30
CA ILE A 77 -16.63 5.14 -1.15
C ILE A 77 -17.26 3.80 -0.79
N GLY A 78 -16.68 3.05 0.15
CA GLY A 78 -17.19 1.76 0.55
C GLY A 78 -16.31 1.07 1.60
N HIS A 79 -16.61 -0.20 1.86
CA HIS A 79 -15.90 -1.02 2.83
C HIS A 79 -15.96 -2.50 2.42
N SER A 80 -14.88 -3.25 2.65
CA SER A 80 -14.78 -4.69 2.41
C SER A 80 -13.73 -5.31 3.34
N ASP A 81 -13.69 -6.64 3.42
CA ASP A 81 -12.66 -7.37 4.18
C ASP A 81 -11.26 -7.03 3.65
N SER A 82 -10.41 -6.49 4.51
CA SER A 82 -9.08 -5.99 4.20
C SER A 82 -8.09 -7.06 3.74
N GLN A 83 -8.32 -8.34 4.06
CA GLN A 83 -7.46 -9.48 3.67
C GLN A 83 -5.95 -9.19 3.80
N PRO A 84 -5.46 -8.75 4.97
CA PRO A 84 -4.08 -8.29 5.15
C PRO A 84 -3.03 -9.36 4.80
N GLU A 85 -3.35 -10.64 4.96
CA GLU A 85 -2.53 -11.77 4.52
C GLU A 85 -2.19 -11.74 3.03
N ARG A 86 -3.04 -11.14 2.18
CA ARG A 86 -2.79 -11.08 0.74
C ARG A 86 -1.75 -10.04 0.35
N PHE A 87 -1.54 -9.01 1.17
CA PHE A 87 -0.82 -7.81 0.74
C PHE A 87 0.24 -7.29 1.71
N ALA A 88 0.06 -7.48 3.03
CA ALA A 88 0.88 -6.80 4.00
C ALA A 88 2.35 -7.29 3.96
N PRO A 89 3.31 -6.40 3.72
CA PRO A 89 4.69 -6.80 3.49
C PRO A 89 5.44 -7.09 4.80
N ALA A 90 6.48 -7.92 4.68
CA ALA A 90 7.53 -8.03 5.67
C ALA A 90 8.61 -6.98 5.38
N TYR A 91 9.33 -6.56 6.43
CA TYR A 91 10.32 -5.50 6.34
C TYR A 91 11.64 -5.88 6.98
N ARG A 92 12.75 -5.35 6.44
CA ARG A 92 14.05 -5.40 7.11
C ARG A 92 14.21 -4.26 8.10
N MET A 93 14.93 -4.53 9.18
CA MET A 93 15.39 -3.59 10.19
C MET A 93 16.86 -3.82 10.48
N GLY A 94 17.59 -2.75 10.75
CA GLY A 94 19.03 -2.77 10.98
C GLY A 94 19.83 -2.35 9.75
N ASP A 95 21.15 -2.35 9.89
CA ASP A 95 22.10 -2.01 8.83
C ASP A 95 22.91 -3.26 8.46
N PRO A 96 22.96 -3.68 7.17
CA PRO A 96 23.73 -4.85 6.76
C PRO A 96 25.21 -4.76 7.16
N ARG A 97 25.77 -3.53 7.22
CA ARG A 97 27.18 -3.27 7.52
C ARG A 97 27.51 -3.36 9.00
N ALA A 98 26.50 -3.23 9.87
CA ALA A 98 26.66 -3.31 11.32
C ALA A 98 26.38 -4.72 11.87
N GLY A 99 25.91 -5.65 11.02
CA GLY A 99 25.40 -6.95 11.45
C GLY A 99 24.03 -6.86 12.15
N GLY A 100 23.42 -8.02 12.42
CA GLY A 100 22.15 -8.11 13.15
C GLY A 100 20.93 -7.61 12.38
N MET A 101 20.93 -7.76 11.04
CA MET A 101 19.78 -7.44 10.22
C MET A 101 18.65 -8.41 10.53
N LYS A 102 17.46 -7.85 10.77
CA LYS A 102 16.27 -8.61 11.15
C LYS A 102 15.18 -8.42 10.12
N ILE A 103 14.44 -9.48 9.85
CA ILE A 103 13.17 -9.42 9.12
C ILE A 103 12.04 -9.40 10.14
N LEU A 104 11.07 -8.54 9.93
CA LEU A 104 9.88 -8.40 10.75
C LEU A 104 8.64 -8.62 9.91
N ASN A 105 7.62 -9.19 10.51
CA ASN A 105 6.27 -9.11 9.96
C ASN A 105 5.76 -7.66 9.95
N PHE A 106 4.62 -7.44 9.28
CA PHE A 106 4.06 -6.10 9.10
C PHE A 106 3.83 -5.41 10.44
N ARG A 107 3.26 -6.12 11.43
CA ARG A 107 2.96 -5.57 12.76
C ARG A 107 4.19 -5.39 13.65
N GLY A 108 5.32 -6.00 13.30
CA GLY A 108 6.54 -6.01 14.13
C GLY A 108 6.46 -6.89 15.38
N THR A 109 5.46 -7.78 15.47
CA THR A 109 5.27 -8.70 16.60
C THR A 109 6.09 -9.98 16.47
N LYS A 110 6.53 -10.32 15.25
CA LYS A 110 7.45 -11.43 14.97
C LYS A 110 8.70 -10.90 14.28
N MET A 111 9.83 -11.49 14.63
CA MET A 111 11.10 -11.17 14.02
C MET A 111 12.05 -12.36 13.99
N ARG A 112 12.95 -12.38 13.02
CA ARG A 112 14.09 -13.31 12.97
C ARG A 112 15.29 -12.61 12.34
N GLU A 113 16.47 -13.18 12.51
CA GLU A 113 17.65 -12.76 11.75
C GLU A 113 17.41 -12.98 10.25
N ALA A 114 17.89 -12.04 9.45
CA ALA A 114 17.94 -12.14 8.00
C ALA A 114 19.13 -13.02 7.59
N THR A 115 18.98 -13.80 6.54
CA THR A 115 20.14 -14.41 5.89
C THR A 115 20.92 -13.34 5.10
N PRO A 116 22.18 -13.59 4.73
CA PRO A 116 22.95 -12.69 3.87
C PRO A 116 22.22 -12.36 2.55
N GLU A 117 21.56 -13.34 1.95
CA GLU A 117 20.83 -13.19 0.68
C GLU A 117 19.56 -12.34 0.81
N GLU A 118 18.90 -12.41 1.97
CA GLU A 118 17.68 -11.64 2.24
C GLU A 118 17.92 -10.17 2.49
N SER A 119 19.17 -9.80 2.83
CA SER A 119 19.52 -8.46 3.27
C SER A 119 19.19 -7.39 2.24
N ASP A 120 19.21 -7.73 0.94
CA ASP A 120 18.89 -6.80 -0.16
C ASP A 120 17.51 -7.03 -0.79
N VAL A 121 16.80 -8.09 -0.40
CA VAL A 121 15.49 -8.45 -0.96
C VAL A 121 14.35 -7.75 -0.22
N PHE A 122 14.44 -7.66 1.11
CA PHE A 122 13.36 -7.10 1.90
C PHE A 122 13.41 -5.56 1.94
N PRO A 123 12.29 -4.87 1.70
CA PRO A 123 12.26 -3.42 1.77
C PRO A 123 12.43 -2.95 3.22
N ARG A 124 12.95 -1.72 3.37
CA ARG A 124 12.86 -1.01 4.65
C ARG A 124 11.41 -0.60 4.88
N ARG A 125 10.99 -0.54 6.15
CA ARG A 125 9.69 0.07 6.48
C ARG A 125 9.79 1.59 6.31
N THR A 126 9.06 2.11 5.34
CA THR A 126 9.03 3.55 5.02
C THR A 126 7.60 4.06 5.10
N PHE A 127 7.42 5.22 5.72
CA PHE A 127 6.17 5.96 5.73
C PHE A 127 6.21 6.97 4.58
N ASN A 128 5.34 6.79 3.60
CA ASN A 128 5.31 7.60 2.41
C ASN A 128 4.35 8.77 2.57
N SER A 129 4.71 9.92 1.98
CA SER A 129 3.72 10.96 1.72
C SER A 129 2.66 10.40 0.75
N PRO A 130 1.37 10.59 1.00
CA PRO A 130 0.32 10.18 0.06
C PRO A 130 0.53 10.69 -1.37
N LEU A 131 1.18 11.85 -1.53
CA LEU A 131 1.56 12.41 -2.84
C LEU A 131 2.45 11.49 -3.66
N VAL A 132 3.34 10.74 -3.02
CA VAL A 132 4.23 9.80 -3.72
C VAL A 132 3.39 8.68 -4.37
N LEU A 133 2.35 8.22 -3.67
CA LEU A 133 1.40 7.24 -4.21
C LEU A 133 0.55 7.84 -5.33
N GLU A 134 0.03 9.06 -5.18
CA GLU A 134 -0.70 9.76 -6.24
C GLU A 134 0.14 9.90 -7.52
N ASN A 135 1.40 10.34 -7.39
CA ASN A 135 2.30 10.51 -8.53
C ASN A 135 2.63 9.16 -9.18
N ALA A 136 2.80 8.09 -8.41
CA ALA A 136 3.02 6.74 -8.96
C ALA A 136 1.81 6.25 -9.76
N VAL A 137 0.58 6.49 -9.27
CA VAL A 137 -0.66 6.18 -9.98
C VAL A 137 -0.78 7.01 -11.26
N ARG A 138 -0.49 8.32 -11.21
CA ARG A 138 -0.50 9.20 -12.39
C ARG A 138 0.56 8.78 -13.43
N ALA A 139 1.75 8.39 -12.99
CA ALA A 139 2.81 7.89 -13.86
C ALA A 139 2.42 6.56 -14.51
N HIS A 140 1.80 5.64 -13.76
CA HIS A 140 1.26 4.39 -14.31
C HIS A 140 0.17 4.64 -15.37
N ALA A 141 -0.68 5.65 -15.15
CA ALA A 141 -1.69 6.09 -16.12
C ALA A 141 -1.11 6.86 -17.32
N GLY A 142 0.22 7.06 -17.40
CA GLY A 142 0.88 7.79 -18.49
C GLY A 142 0.75 9.31 -18.42
N LEU A 143 0.28 9.87 -17.30
CA LEU A 143 0.11 11.31 -17.09
C LEU A 143 1.37 11.99 -16.55
N GLU A 144 2.29 11.22 -15.99
CA GLU A 144 3.56 11.69 -15.46
C GLU A 144 4.71 10.74 -15.83
N ARG A 145 5.95 11.21 -15.67
CA ARG A 145 7.13 10.37 -15.87
C ARG A 145 7.26 9.36 -14.74
N TRP A 146 7.54 8.11 -15.07
CA TRP A 146 7.95 7.10 -14.09
C TRP A 146 9.28 7.47 -13.41
N LEU A 147 9.29 7.49 -12.08
CA LEU A 147 10.48 7.70 -11.27
C LEU A 147 10.93 6.36 -10.65
N PRO A 148 12.23 6.07 -10.57
CA PRO A 148 12.72 4.80 -9.99
C PRO A 148 12.23 4.53 -8.56
N THR A 149 11.94 5.58 -7.77
CA THR A 149 11.39 5.42 -6.42
C THR A 149 9.99 4.78 -6.39
N PHE A 150 9.25 4.77 -7.51
CA PHE A 150 7.94 4.14 -7.60
C PHE A 150 8.04 2.61 -7.66
N ASP A 151 9.21 2.06 -8.02
CA ASP A 151 9.43 0.62 -8.05
C ASP A 151 9.30 0.00 -6.65
N ASP A 152 9.63 0.74 -5.60
CA ASP A 152 9.48 0.31 -4.20
C ASP A 152 8.01 0.20 -3.77
N LEU A 153 7.10 0.89 -4.47
CA LEU A 153 5.67 0.86 -4.19
C LEU A 153 4.97 -0.32 -4.86
N LEU A 154 5.57 -0.94 -5.87
CA LEU A 154 4.93 -2.02 -6.60
C LEU A 154 4.69 -3.21 -5.66
N VAL A 155 3.43 -3.64 -5.51
CA VAL A 155 3.07 -4.75 -4.60
C VAL A 155 3.86 -6.02 -4.94
N ARG A 156 4.11 -6.26 -6.23
CA ARG A 156 4.90 -7.40 -6.71
C ARG A 156 6.36 -7.40 -6.22
N ASN A 157 6.90 -6.25 -5.82
CA ASN A 157 8.26 -6.11 -5.31
C ASN A 157 8.33 -6.16 -3.77
N GLN A 158 7.20 -6.41 -3.10
CA GLN A 158 7.10 -6.41 -1.65
C GLN A 158 6.86 -7.82 -1.12
N PRO A 159 7.88 -8.49 -0.54
CA PRO A 159 7.70 -9.80 0.10
C PRO A 159 6.67 -9.74 1.22
N LYS A 160 5.75 -10.71 1.29
CA LYS A 160 4.63 -10.67 2.23
C LYS A 160 5.02 -11.23 3.60
N SER A 161 4.39 -10.71 4.65
CA SER A 161 4.59 -11.21 6.02
C SER A 161 4.22 -12.67 6.16
N VAL A 162 3.12 -13.09 5.55
CA VAL A 162 2.63 -14.46 5.66
C VAL A 162 3.53 -15.47 4.95
N ASP A 163 4.20 -15.07 3.87
CA ASP A 163 5.15 -15.94 3.15
C ASP A 163 6.39 -16.24 4.02
N VAL A 164 6.72 -15.34 4.95
CA VAL A 164 7.89 -15.48 5.83
C VAL A 164 7.55 -16.08 7.19
N PHE A 165 6.40 -15.71 7.77
CA PHE A 165 6.07 -16.01 9.17
C PHE A 165 4.77 -16.81 9.36
N GLY A 166 4.05 -17.11 8.27
CA GLY A 166 2.72 -17.72 8.30
C GLY A 166 1.61 -16.83 8.90
N THR A 167 1.93 -15.57 9.24
CA THR A 167 1.02 -14.61 9.86
C THR A 167 1.52 -13.17 9.68
N LEU A 168 0.70 -12.21 10.12
CA LEU A 168 0.91 -10.76 10.04
C LEU A 168 1.70 -10.16 11.20
#